data_AF-A0A068MYV3-F1
#
_entry.id   AF-A0A068MYV3-F1
#
_cell.length_a   1.000
_cell.length_b   1.000
_cell.length_c   1.000
_cell.angle_alpha   90.00
_cell.angle_beta   90.00
_cell.angle_gamma   90.00
#
_symmetry.space_group_name_H-M   'P 1'
#
loop_
_entity.id
_entity.type
_entity.pdbx_description
1 polymer ?
#
loop_
_entity_poly.entity_id
_entity_poly.type
_entity_poly.pdbx_seq_one_letter_code
_entity_poly.pdbx_strand_id
1 'polypeptide(L)'
;MAMESWLGAMVGVSVVIVTATPLIAQTQPLFLAYPPQNHQTSSPTIFFIGSAAPSVTVTLNGQPIERSAQGNFAPVIPLTMGKNEFVFQAGSQRIERTITRIATGPTLPAQGGFAPGSLTPAVPISRPAHESICFTAIAPTDAVATVTLAGQTIPLTPQGNVVQLPANNTILHGENQPKVTAADQYKGCQTFTSGQLPTVLGTPQFNLQWRGQSFSTPGPGSVTLLNGDRPQVVAVTSQAGVARTGPGTDYSRLTPLPQGSQASVTGQDGDWLRLDYGGWIKADETRTLPSQAPPRSLIRSVSYQAFGDHTEIRFPLQLPVPVTIHQTETGFTLSLYNTTAQTDTIRLDNDPIIRNLTWQQISPDRIDYYFTFKTDQQWGYDLRYEGTTLILSLRHPPRISSQPGNLQGVKILLDPGHGGSESGAVGPTGYAEKDINLLISQRLADRLRAQGANIHLTRTGDEFVSLVDRQTQISQVQPAIALSIHYNALPDSGNPNETDGISTFWYNAQAADLANFLQGYLVENLGRNSHGVYWNNLALTRPTISPAVLLELGFMISPQEFEWITNAQAQEQLVQTLAAGITTWLQQQR
;
A
#
# COMPACT_ATOMS: atom_id res chain seq x y z
N MET A 1 70.97 -35.10 -49.30
CA MET A 1 70.74 -35.69 -50.63
C MET A 1 69.25 -35.49 -50.93
N ALA A 2 68.84 -34.33 -51.45
CA ALA A 2 68.91 -33.91 -52.86
C ALA A 2 68.07 -34.82 -53.77
N MET A 3 66.88 -34.37 -54.18
CA MET A 3 66.61 -33.95 -55.57
C MET A 3 65.22 -33.35 -55.72
N GLU A 4 65.18 -32.29 -56.52
CA GLU A 4 64.03 -31.48 -56.92
C GLU A 4 63.14 -32.18 -57.95
N SER A 5 61.87 -31.78 -58.01
CA SER A 5 61.18 -31.61 -59.30
C SER A 5 60.05 -30.59 -59.15
N TRP A 6 60.21 -29.47 -59.85
CA TRP A 6 59.22 -28.43 -60.07
C TRP A 6 58.19 -28.85 -61.14
N LEU A 7 56.91 -28.58 -60.89
CA LEU A 7 55.89 -28.37 -61.91
C LEU A 7 54.85 -27.38 -61.35
N GLY A 8 54.79 -26.20 -61.95
CA GLY A 8 53.83 -25.16 -61.60
C GLY A 8 52.47 -25.41 -62.24
N ALA A 9 51.40 -24.98 -61.56
CA ALA A 9 50.10 -24.71 -62.17
C ALA A 9 49.29 -23.73 -61.33
N MET A 10 49.03 -22.57 -61.96
CA MET A 10 47.89 -21.65 -61.84
C MET A 10 47.30 -21.33 -60.45
N VAL A 11 47.48 -20.07 -60.05
CA VAL A 11 46.70 -19.37 -59.04
C VAL A 11 45.27 -19.18 -59.55
N GLY A 12 44.33 -19.99 -59.06
CA GLY A 12 42.90 -19.71 -59.15
C GLY A 12 42.48 -18.80 -58.01
N VAL A 13 42.19 -17.53 -58.30
CA VAL A 13 41.53 -16.62 -57.36
C VAL A 13 40.08 -17.09 -57.22
N SER A 14 39.78 -17.82 -56.14
CA SER A 14 38.40 -18.09 -55.73
C SER A 14 37.80 -16.81 -55.15
N VAL A 15 37.08 -16.06 -55.99
CA VAL A 15 36.15 -15.04 -55.52
C VAL A 15 35.03 -15.75 -54.75
N VAL A 16 35.12 -15.74 -53.42
CA VAL A 16 34.00 -16.12 -52.56
C VAL A 16 32.99 -14.97 -52.66
N ILE A 17 32.00 -15.13 -53.54
CA ILE A 17 30.79 -14.32 -53.51
C ILE A 17 30.05 -14.73 -52.24
N VAL A 18 30.24 -13.97 -51.16
CA VAL A 18 29.34 -14.01 -50.00
C VAL A 18 28.02 -13.44 -50.49
N THR A 19 27.11 -14.31 -50.92
CA THR A 19 25.71 -13.94 -51.06
C THR A 19 25.20 -13.62 -49.67
N ALA A 20 25.10 -12.33 -49.35
CA ALA A 20 24.34 -11.86 -48.21
C ALA A 20 22.90 -12.38 -48.37
N THR A 21 22.57 -13.44 -47.64
CA THR A 21 21.17 -13.78 -47.38
C THR A 21 20.55 -12.57 -46.69
N PRO A 22 19.44 -12.01 -47.21
CA PRO A 22 18.76 -10.93 -46.50
C PRO A 22 18.40 -11.45 -45.11
N LEU A 23 18.79 -10.71 -44.07
CA LEU A 23 18.27 -10.94 -42.73
C LEU A 23 16.74 -10.97 -42.85
N ILE A 24 16.14 -12.13 -42.57
CA ILE A 24 14.71 -12.20 -42.29
C ILE A 24 14.52 -11.26 -41.09
N ALA A 25 13.93 -10.09 -41.34
CA ALA A 25 13.53 -9.17 -40.29
C ALA A 25 12.75 -9.98 -39.25
N GLN A 26 13.22 -10.01 -38.01
CA GLN A 26 12.53 -10.67 -36.91
C GLN A 26 11.09 -10.13 -36.88
N THR A 27 10.12 -10.96 -37.28
CA THR A 27 8.72 -10.59 -37.31
C THR A 27 8.22 -10.61 -35.87
N GLN A 28 8.38 -9.50 -35.16
CA GLN A 28 7.68 -9.28 -33.89
C GLN A 28 6.17 -9.45 -34.17
N PRO A 29 5.53 -10.49 -33.61
CA PRO A 29 4.11 -10.70 -33.84
C PRO A 29 3.32 -9.58 -33.17
N LEU A 30 2.15 -9.27 -33.72
CA LEU A 30 1.13 -8.49 -33.04
C LEU A 30 0.84 -9.16 -31.70
N PHE A 31 1.00 -8.39 -30.64
CA PHE A 31 0.84 -8.83 -29.27
C PHE A 31 0.04 -7.79 -28.49
N LEU A 32 -0.82 -8.27 -27.59
CA LEU A 32 -1.56 -7.45 -26.63
C LEU A 32 -1.28 -7.97 -25.22
N ALA A 33 -0.57 -7.16 -24.44
CA ALA A 33 -0.25 -7.40 -23.04
C ALA A 33 -1.48 -7.13 -22.14
N TYR A 34 -2.20 -6.04 -22.42
CA TYR A 34 -3.32 -5.59 -21.63
C TYR A 34 -4.39 -4.95 -22.53
N PRO A 35 -5.67 -5.03 -22.18
CA PRO A 35 -6.26 -5.85 -21.12
C PRO A 35 -6.34 -7.33 -21.52
N PRO A 36 -6.49 -8.24 -20.54
CA PRO A 36 -6.75 -9.65 -20.81
C PRO A 36 -8.10 -9.86 -21.52
N GLN A 37 -8.29 -11.04 -22.10
CA GLN A 37 -9.58 -11.40 -22.72
C GLN A 37 -10.70 -11.41 -21.68
N ASN A 38 -11.87 -10.86 -22.04
CA ASN A 38 -13.06 -10.76 -21.19
C ASN A 38 -12.87 -9.88 -19.92
N HIS A 39 -11.99 -8.88 -20.00
CA HIS A 39 -11.79 -7.90 -18.94
C HIS A 39 -13.08 -7.14 -18.60
N GLN A 40 -13.30 -6.86 -17.32
CA GLN A 40 -14.42 -6.07 -16.84
C GLN A 40 -13.90 -4.81 -16.14
N THR A 41 -14.54 -3.68 -16.41
CA THR A 41 -14.16 -2.40 -15.82
C THR A 41 -15.37 -1.54 -15.56
N SER A 42 -15.32 -0.65 -14.58
CA SER A 42 -16.34 0.38 -14.41
C SER A 42 -15.95 1.71 -15.08
N SER A 43 -14.73 1.80 -15.60
CA SER A 43 -14.19 2.99 -16.25
C SER A 43 -14.96 3.31 -17.54
N PRO A 44 -15.21 4.60 -17.85
CA PRO A 44 -15.74 5.02 -19.15
C PRO A 44 -14.73 4.90 -20.29
N THR A 45 -13.47 4.60 -19.99
CA THR A 45 -12.37 4.44 -20.94
C THR A 45 -11.57 3.18 -20.63
N ILE A 46 -10.82 2.70 -21.61
CA ILE A 46 -9.83 1.64 -21.45
C ILE A 46 -8.64 1.94 -22.35
N PHE A 47 -7.45 1.51 -21.98
CA PHE A 47 -6.28 1.53 -22.85
C PHE A 47 -5.82 0.12 -23.20
N PHE A 48 -5.14 -0.04 -24.34
CA PHE A 48 -4.61 -1.34 -24.80
C PHE A 48 -3.10 -1.29 -24.89
N ILE A 49 -2.39 -2.13 -24.15
CA ILE A 49 -0.92 -2.17 -24.19
C ILE A 49 -0.47 -3.29 -25.11
N GLY A 50 0.37 -2.99 -26.09
CA GLY A 50 0.84 -4.01 -27.02
C GLY A 50 1.98 -3.56 -27.92
N SER A 51 2.42 -4.48 -28.77
CA SER A 51 3.50 -4.26 -29.73
C SER A 51 3.27 -5.04 -31.01
N ALA A 52 3.98 -4.64 -32.07
CA ALA A 52 4.09 -5.36 -33.34
C ALA A 52 5.41 -4.94 -34.00
N ALA A 53 5.78 -5.54 -35.13
CA ALA A 53 6.93 -5.07 -35.90
C ALA A 53 6.83 -3.56 -36.25
N PRO A 54 7.88 -2.74 -36.09
CA PRO A 54 7.84 -1.29 -36.36
C PRO A 54 7.45 -0.93 -37.80
N SER A 55 7.76 -1.81 -38.76
CA SER A 55 7.49 -1.61 -40.18
C SER A 55 6.06 -1.94 -40.61
N VAL A 56 5.22 -2.47 -39.71
CA VAL A 56 3.86 -2.91 -40.03
C VAL A 56 2.83 -1.93 -39.47
N THR A 57 1.87 -1.48 -40.28
CA THR A 57 0.74 -0.68 -39.77
C THR A 57 -0.14 -1.56 -38.88
N VAL A 58 -0.45 -1.07 -37.67
CA VAL A 58 -1.44 -1.69 -36.77
C VAL A 58 -2.73 -0.88 -36.85
N THR A 59 -3.86 -1.57 -36.97
CA THR A 59 -5.18 -0.94 -36.90
C THR A 59 -5.99 -1.47 -35.72
N LEU A 60 -6.86 -0.62 -35.18
CA LEU A 60 -7.88 -0.94 -34.20
C LEU A 60 -9.25 -0.63 -34.82
N ASN A 61 -10.10 -1.65 -34.95
CA ASN A 61 -11.39 -1.54 -35.63
C ASN A 61 -11.27 -0.94 -37.04
N GLY A 62 -10.18 -1.28 -37.74
CA GLY A 62 -9.89 -0.81 -39.11
C GLY A 62 -9.23 0.58 -39.19
N GLN A 63 -9.09 1.30 -38.08
CA GLN A 63 -8.41 2.59 -38.05
C GLN A 63 -6.94 2.45 -37.60
N PRO A 64 -5.96 3.04 -38.28
CA PRO A 64 -4.57 3.05 -37.83
C PRO A 64 -4.42 3.63 -36.43
N ILE A 65 -3.54 3.06 -35.62
CA ILE A 65 -3.19 3.58 -34.28
C ILE A 65 -1.76 4.13 -34.25
N GLU A 66 -1.53 5.09 -33.37
CA GLU A 66 -0.19 5.61 -33.10
C GLU A 66 0.69 4.60 -32.37
N ARG A 67 1.99 4.66 -32.66
CA ARG A 67 2.99 3.71 -32.17
C ARG A 67 4.32 4.40 -31.94
N SER A 68 5.11 3.88 -31.00
CA SER A 68 6.48 4.31 -30.74
C SER A 68 7.44 3.84 -31.85
N ALA A 69 8.68 4.32 -31.81
CA ALA A 69 9.72 3.97 -32.79
C ALA A 69 10.04 2.46 -32.80
N GLN A 70 9.96 1.79 -31.64
CA GLN A 70 10.13 0.35 -31.53
C GLN A 70 8.82 -0.43 -31.70
N GLY A 71 7.74 0.24 -32.11
CA GLY A 71 6.48 -0.40 -32.45
C GLY A 71 5.57 -0.73 -31.27
N ASN A 72 5.80 -0.13 -30.10
CA ASN A 72 4.92 -0.24 -28.94
C ASN A 72 3.72 0.70 -29.09
N PHE A 73 2.56 0.34 -28.54
CA PHE A 73 1.35 1.16 -28.62
C PHE A 73 0.50 1.07 -27.35
N ALA A 74 -0.25 2.14 -27.09
CA ALA A 74 -1.15 2.26 -25.94
C ALA A 74 -2.46 3.04 -26.25
N PRO A 75 -3.24 2.72 -27.31
CA PRO A 75 -4.42 3.52 -27.64
C PRO A 75 -5.45 3.50 -26.50
N VAL A 76 -6.02 4.67 -26.21
CA VAL A 76 -7.08 4.87 -25.21
C VAL A 76 -8.43 5.04 -25.92
N ILE A 77 -9.44 4.29 -25.48
CA ILE A 77 -10.70 4.15 -26.19
C ILE A 77 -11.89 4.31 -25.23
N PRO A 78 -12.94 5.07 -25.59
CA PRO A 78 -14.15 5.14 -24.78
C PRO A 78 -14.93 3.83 -24.80
N LEU A 79 -15.60 3.54 -23.68
CA LEU A 79 -16.45 2.37 -23.49
C LEU A 79 -17.92 2.76 -23.30
N THR A 80 -18.78 2.06 -24.02
CA THR A 80 -20.23 2.05 -23.74
C THR A 80 -20.55 1.07 -22.63
N MET A 81 -21.67 1.28 -21.92
CA MET A 81 -22.13 0.32 -20.90
C MET A 81 -22.39 -1.06 -21.52
N GLY A 82 -21.99 -2.12 -20.84
CA GLY A 82 -22.08 -3.48 -21.34
C GLY A 82 -20.88 -3.89 -22.21
N LYS A 83 -21.13 -4.78 -23.18
CA LYS A 83 -20.08 -5.43 -23.98
C LYS A 83 -19.55 -4.49 -25.07
N ASN A 84 -18.23 -4.35 -25.16
CA ASN A 84 -17.50 -3.62 -26.20
C ASN A 84 -16.52 -4.59 -26.89
N GLU A 85 -16.46 -4.58 -28.23
CA GLU A 85 -15.62 -5.47 -29.02
C GLU A 85 -14.57 -4.69 -29.83
N PHE A 86 -13.35 -5.21 -29.83
CA PHE A 86 -12.19 -4.57 -30.42
C PHE A 86 -11.41 -5.57 -31.28
N VAL A 87 -11.02 -5.15 -32.47
CA VAL A 87 -10.25 -5.95 -33.43
C VAL A 87 -8.95 -5.23 -33.76
N PHE A 88 -7.83 -5.81 -33.33
CA PHE A 88 -6.49 -5.39 -33.71
C PHE A 88 -6.02 -6.17 -34.94
N GLN A 89 -5.44 -5.48 -35.93
CA GLN A 89 -4.88 -6.12 -37.12
C GLN A 89 -3.50 -5.55 -37.46
N ALA A 90 -2.57 -6.41 -37.84
CA ALA A 90 -1.24 -6.05 -38.32
C ALA A 90 -0.80 -7.05 -39.40
N GLY A 91 -0.79 -6.61 -40.66
CA GLY A 91 -0.61 -7.53 -41.79
C GLY A 91 -1.69 -8.62 -41.80
N SER A 92 -1.27 -9.89 -41.75
CA SER A 92 -2.18 -11.05 -41.69
C SER A 92 -2.62 -11.42 -40.26
N GLN A 93 -2.05 -10.79 -39.23
CA GLN A 93 -2.34 -11.11 -37.84
C GLN A 93 -3.57 -10.34 -37.37
N ARG A 94 -4.39 -11.01 -36.55
CA ARG A 94 -5.64 -10.48 -36.00
C ARG A 94 -5.80 -10.92 -34.56
N ILE A 95 -6.11 -9.97 -33.67
CA ILE A 95 -6.46 -10.24 -32.27
C ILE A 95 -7.79 -9.57 -31.96
N GLU A 96 -8.70 -10.32 -31.35
CA GLU A 96 -9.97 -9.81 -30.87
C GLU A 96 -9.94 -9.68 -29.35
N ARG A 97 -10.56 -8.61 -28.84
CA ARG A 97 -10.68 -8.32 -27.42
C ARG A 97 -12.10 -7.89 -27.09
N THR A 98 -12.63 -8.46 -26.02
CA THR A 98 -13.94 -8.10 -25.48
C THR A 98 -13.76 -7.48 -24.11
N ILE A 99 -14.27 -6.27 -23.93
CA ILE A 99 -14.27 -5.53 -22.65
C ILE A 99 -15.71 -5.27 -22.24
N THR A 100 -16.05 -5.59 -21.00
CA THR A 100 -17.40 -5.29 -20.47
C THR A 100 -17.34 -4.16 -19.47
N ARG A 101 -18.02 -3.05 -19.79
CA ARG A 101 -18.19 -1.95 -18.86
C ARG A 101 -19.37 -2.21 -17.93
N ILE A 102 -19.12 -2.15 -16.62
CA ILE A 102 -20.12 -2.31 -15.56
C ILE A 102 -20.37 -0.99 -14.83
N ALA A 103 -21.48 -0.88 -14.10
CA ALA A 103 -21.82 0.33 -13.36
C ALA A 103 -20.97 0.46 -12.08
N THR A 104 -20.64 1.69 -11.68
CA THR A 104 -20.03 1.99 -10.38
C THR A 104 -21.11 2.04 -9.29
N GLY A 105 -21.05 1.11 -8.34
CA GLY A 105 -21.90 1.11 -7.14
C GLY A 105 -23.27 0.46 -7.31
N PRO A 106 -24.08 0.45 -6.24
CA PRO A 106 -25.36 -0.24 -6.23
C PRO A 106 -26.39 0.52 -7.08
N THR A 107 -26.97 -0.18 -8.07
CA THR A 107 -28.02 0.36 -8.94
C THR A 107 -29.40 0.08 -8.36
N LEU A 108 -30.30 1.05 -8.42
CA LEU A 108 -31.68 0.85 -8.02
C LEU A 108 -32.37 -0.20 -8.91
N PRO A 109 -33.12 -1.17 -8.34
CA PRO A 109 -33.88 -2.12 -9.14
C PRO A 109 -34.95 -1.39 -9.96
N ALA A 110 -35.11 -1.77 -11.23
CA ALA A 110 -36.10 -1.16 -12.12
C ALA A 110 -37.55 -1.31 -11.59
N GLN A 111 -37.81 -2.33 -10.78
CA GLN A 111 -39.13 -2.64 -10.21
C GLN A 111 -39.36 -1.99 -8.83
N GLY A 112 -38.45 -1.13 -8.37
CA GLY A 112 -38.47 -0.57 -7.01
C GLY A 112 -37.81 -1.49 -5.97
N GLY A 113 -37.58 -0.94 -4.78
CA GLY A 113 -36.88 -1.61 -3.69
C GLY A 113 -35.56 -0.94 -3.31
N PHE A 114 -34.87 -1.54 -2.35
CA PHE A 114 -33.53 -1.10 -1.95
C PHE A 114 -32.49 -1.52 -2.99
N ALA A 115 -31.46 -0.70 -3.17
CA ALA A 115 -30.33 -1.05 -4.03
C ALA A 115 -29.59 -2.27 -3.44
N PRO A 116 -29.32 -3.34 -4.22
CA PRO A 116 -28.63 -4.52 -3.71
C PRO A 116 -27.29 -4.17 -3.03
N GLY A 117 -27.04 -4.76 -1.87
CA GLY A 117 -25.81 -4.51 -1.09
C GLY A 117 -25.74 -3.16 -0.36
N SER A 118 -26.81 -2.35 -0.39
CA SER A 118 -26.81 -1.02 0.28
C SER A 118 -27.24 -1.02 1.75
N LEU A 119 -27.76 -2.14 2.25
CA LEU A 119 -28.31 -2.25 3.60
C LEU A 119 -27.18 -2.39 4.63
N THR A 120 -27.19 -1.57 5.68
CA THR A 120 -26.26 -1.68 6.81
C THR A 120 -27.00 -1.86 8.15
N PRO A 121 -26.48 -2.66 9.09
CA PRO A 121 -25.16 -3.29 9.09
C PRO A 121 -25.00 -4.42 8.07
N ALA A 122 -23.87 -4.41 7.34
CA ALA A 122 -23.58 -5.36 6.26
C ALA A 122 -23.16 -6.76 6.76
N VAL A 123 -22.69 -6.81 8.01
CA VAL A 123 -22.21 -7.99 8.73
C VAL A 123 -22.81 -7.99 10.14
N PRO A 124 -22.83 -9.12 10.87
CA PRO A 124 -23.23 -9.13 12.27
C PRO A 124 -22.45 -8.11 13.10
N ILE A 125 -23.15 -7.34 13.95
CA ILE A 125 -22.52 -6.35 14.82
C ILE A 125 -22.87 -6.57 16.29
N SER A 126 -21.95 -6.19 17.17
CA SER A 126 -22.15 -6.07 18.60
C SER A 126 -21.81 -4.67 19.09
N ARG A 127 -22.68 -4.06 19.91
CA ARG A 127 -22.49 -2.71 20.47
C ARG A 127 -22.86 -2.62 21.94
N PRO A 128 -22.25 -1.74 22.75
CA PRO A 128 -22.66 -1.51 24.13
C PRO A 128 -24.12 -1.06 24.19
N ALA A 129 -24.82 -1.44 25.27
CA ALA A 129 -26.06 -0.77 25.62
C ALA A 129 -25.80 0.74 25.71
N HIS A 130 -26.77 1.57 25.29
CA HIS A 130 -26.67 3.03 25.23
C HIS A 130 -25.85 3.63 24.07
N GLU A 131 -25.13 2.84 23.29
CA GLU A 131 -24.58 3.32 22.02
C GLU A 131 -25.67 3.33 20.94
N SER A 132 -25.71 4.39 20.13
CA SER A 132 -26.66 4.50 19.02
C SER A 132 -26.25 3.57 17.88
N ILE A 133 -27.18 2.74 17.42
CA ILE A 133 -26.99 1.84 16.29
C ILE A 133 -27.71 2.44 15.08
N CYS A 134 -26.94 2.72 14.03
CA CYS A 134 -27.45 3.30 12.79
C CYS A 134 -27.67 2.23 11.72
N PHE A 135 -28.74 2.41 10.96
CA PHE A 135 -29.09 1.60 9.80
C PHE A 135 -29.11 2.51 8.58
N THR A 136 -28.56 2.03 7.46
CA THR A 136 -28.60 2.75 6.19
C THR A 136 -29.13 1.89 5.06
N ALA A 137 -29.71 2.53 4.05
CA ALA A 137 -30.11 1.90 2.80
C ALA A 137 -30.03 2.92 1.66
N ILE A 138 -29.94 2.45 0.41
CA ILE A 138 -30.10 3.29 -0.78
C ILE A 138 -31.42 2.90 -1.45
N ALA A 139 -32.28 3.88 -1.72
CA ALA A 139 -33.62 3.68 -2.28
C ALA A 139 -34.01 4.89 -3.18
N PRO A 140 -35.13 4.82 -3.93
CA PRO A 140 -35.66 5.96 -4.66
C PRO A 140 -35.96 7.16 -3.74
N THR A 141 -35.76 8.39 -4.22
CA THR A 141 -35.79 9.64 -3.42
C THR A 141 -37.15 10.00 -2.80
N ASP A 142 -38.24 9.44 -3.32
CA ASP A 142 -39.62 9.64 -2.86
C ASP A 142 -40.15 8.46 -2.02
N ALA A 143 -39.29 7.54 -1.61
CA ALA A 143 -39.70 6.38 -0.83
C ALA A 143 -39.79 6.67 0.68
N VAL A 144 -40.64 5.92 1.37
CA VAL A 144 -40.71 5.90 2.85
C VAL A 144 -40.05 4.62 3.34
N ALA A 145 -38.93 4.76 4.05
CA ALA A 145 -38.13 3.63 4.53
C ALA A 145 -38.13 3.54 6.06
N THR A 146 -38.24 2.33 6.59
CA THR A 146 -38.17 2.04 8.03
C THR A 146 -37.40 0.75 8.29
N VAL A 147 -36.89 0.60 9.51
CA VAL A 147 -36.30 -0.65 10.02
C VAL A 147 -37.09 -1.14 11.22
N THR A 148 -37.46 -2.40 11.24
CA THR A 148 -38.02 -3.05 12.42
C THR A 148 -36.97 -3.96 13.06
N LEU A 149 -36.66 -3.75 14.34
CA LEU A 149 -35.72 -4.57 15.10
C LEU A 149 -36.15 -4.65 16.56
N ALA A 150 -36.18 -5.86 17.13
CA ALA A 150 -36.57 -6.11 18.52
C ALA A 150 -37.90 -5.43 18.92
N GLY A 151 -38.90 -5.45 18.03
CA GLY A 151 -40.22 -4.85 18.24
C GLY A 151 -40.28 -3.32 18.12
N GLN A 152 -39.16 -2.66 17.83
CA GLN A 152 -39.08 -1.22 17.59
C GLN A 152 -39.11 -0.92 16.09
N THR A 153 -39.83 0.13 15.69
CA THR A 153 -39.83 0.66 14.32
C THR A 153 -39.03 1.96 14.27
N ILE A 154 -37.99 1.97 13.45
CA ILE A 154 -37.01 3.03 13.33
C ILE A 154 -37.22 3.70 11.97
N PRO A 155 -37.65 4.97 11.91
CA PRO A 155 -37.76 5.68 10.64
C PRO A 155 -36.37 5.94 10.05
N LEU A 156 -36.21 5.70 8.74
CA LEU A 156 -35.03 6.12 8.01
C LEU A 156 -35.35 7.41 7.25
N THR A 157 -34.58 8.46 7.49
CA THR A 157 -34.78 9.76 6.82
C THR A 157 -33.80 9.91 5.65
N PRO A 158 -34.24 10.51 4.53
CA PRO A 158 -33.36 10.78 3.41
C PRO A 158 -32.28 11.78 3.83
N GLN A 159 -31.04 11.46 3.52
CA GLN A 159 -29.85 12.29 3.77
C GLN A 159 -29.47 13.14 2.55
N GLY A 160 -30.18 12.94 1.42
CA GLY A 160 -29.84 13.46 0.10
C GLY A 160 -28.99 12.48 -0.71
N ASN A 161 -28.47 13.00 -1.83
CA ASN A 161 -27.75 12.21 -2.83
C ASN A 161 -26.55 11.47 -2.25
N VAL A 162 -26.33 10.22 -2.68
CA VAL A 162 -25.11 9.49 -2.35
C VAL A 162 -23.92 10.16 -3.01
N VAL A 163 -22.99 10.64 -2.18
CA VAL A 163 -21.67 11.08 -2.60
C VAL A 163 -20.72 9.88 -2.53
N GLN A 164 -20.19 9.49 -3.69
CA GLN A 164 -19.14 8.48 -3.78
C GLN A 164 -17.79 9.18 -3.85
N LEU A 165 -16.87 8.83 -2.95
CA LEU A 165 -15.48 9.23 -3.06
C LEU A 165 -14.74 8.26 -3.98
N PRO A 166 -13.82 8.75 -4.82
CA PRO A 166 -12.96 7.87 -5.60
C PRO A 166 -12.01 7.10 -4.66
N ALA A 167 -11.43 6.00 -5.14
CA ALA A 167 -10.47 5.22 -4.38
C ALA A 167 -9.19 6.04 -4.10
N ASN A 168 -8.48 5.77 -3.01
CA ASN A 168 -7.30 6.58 -2.62
C ASN A 168 -6.22 6.66 -3.72
N ASN A 169 -6.05 5.60 -4.51
CA ASN A 169 -5.04 5.55 -5.56
C ASN A 169 -5.36 6.44 -6.77
N THR A 170 -6.58 6.98 -6.90
CA THR A 170 -6.93 7.84 -8.03
C THR A 170 -6.22 9.20 -7.98
N ILE A 171 -5.68 9.59 -6.81
CA ILE A 171 -4.83 10.78 -6.68
C ILE A 171 -3.58 10.70 -7.56
N LEU A 172 -3.11 9.48 -7.87
CA LEU A 172 -1.97 9.26 -8.78
C LEU A 172 -2.26 9.79 -10.19
N HIS A 173 -3.53 10.01 -10.54
CA HIS A 173 -3.94 10.60 -11.83
C HIS A 173 -4.72 11.91 -11.64
N GLY A 174 -4.57 12.56 -10.48
CA GLY A 174 -5.19 13.86 -10.20
C GLY A 174 -6.69 13.81 -9.87
N GLU A 175 -7.28 12.62 -9.72
CA GLU A 175 -8.71 12.48 -9.37
C GLU A 175 -8.91 12.35 -7.86
N ASN A 176 -9.50 13.36 -7.23
CA ASN A 176 -9.88 13.34 -5.80
C ASN A 176 -11.25 13.97 -5.52
N GLN A 177 -12.02 14.29 -6.57
CA GLN A 177 -13.29 14.97 -6.44
C GLN A 177 -14.44 13.99 -6.20
N PRO A 178 -15.42 14.34 -5.34
CA PRO A 178 -16.60 13.51 -5.09
C PRO A 178 -17.46 13.34 -6.36
N LYS A 179 -18.03 12.15 -6.53
CA LYS A 179 -19.02 11.85 -7.58
C LYS A 179 -20.41 11.75 -6.95
N VAL A 180 -21.32 12.65 -7.33
CA VAL A 180 -22.70 12.66 -6.85
C VAL A 180 -23.54 11.72 -7.70
N THR A 181 -24.30 10.82 -7.08
CA THR A 181 -25.24 9.93 -7.78
C THR A 181 -26.68 10.38 -7.58
N ALA A 182 -27.58 9.98 -8.47
CA ALA A 182 -29.00 10.37 -8.46
C ALA A 182 -29.89 9.54 -7.49
N ALA A 183 -29.29 8.83 -6.54
CA ALA A 183 -30.02 8.04 -5.55
C ALA A 183 -29.86 8.65 -4.15
N ASP A 184 -30.88 8.54 -3.30
CA ASP A 184 -30.82 9.03 -1.93
C ASP A 184 -30.32 7.93 -0.98
N GLN A 185 -29.48 8.33 -0.04
CA GLN A 185 -29.16 7.49 1.12
C GLN A 185 -30.18 7.76 2.22
N TYR A 186 -30.78 6.70 2.75
CA TYR A 186 -31.66 6.74 3.91
C TYR A 186 -30.88 6.31 5.15
N LYS A 187 -31.05 7.02 6.27
CA LYS A 187 -30.40 6.70 7.55
C LYS A 187 -31.35 6.92 8.72
N GLY A 188 -31.30 6.03 9.69
CA GLY A 188 -31.96 6.17 10.98
C GLY A 188 -31.13 5.48 12.06
N CYS A 189 -31.14 6.02 13.26
CA CYS A 189 -30.38 5.44 14.38
C CYS A 189 -31.26 5.29 15.60
N GLN A 190 -31.02 4.22 16.37
CA GLN A 190 -31.76 3.92 17.58
C GLN A 190 -30.78 3.51 18.67
N THR A 191 -30.98 4.06 19.87
CA THR A 191 -30.30 3.58 21.08
C THR A 191 -31.15 2.50 21.72
N PHE A 192 -30.51 1.38 22.05
CA PHE A 192 -31.15 0.26 22.72
C PHE A 192 -30.64 0.16 24.17
N THR A 193 -31.55 -0.11 25.11
CA THR A 193 -31.27 -0.25 26.53
C THR A 193 -31.51 -1.70 26.95
N SER A 194 -30.54 -2.30 27.65
CA SER A 194 -30.58 -3.71 28.05
C SER A 194 -31.72 -4.04 29.03
N GLY A 195 -32.17 -3.06 29.83
CA GLY A 195 -33.24 -3.26 30.82
C GLY A 195 -34.63 -3.57 30.23
N GLN A 196 -34.84 -3.40 28.92
CA GLN A 196 -36.13 -3.62 28.25
C GLN A 196 -36.07 -4.65 27.11
N LEU A 197 -34.88 -5.14 26.74
CA LEU A 197 -34.67 -5.93 25.53
C LEU A 197 -33.67 -7.08 25.74
N PRO A 198 -33.80 -8.19 25.00
CA PRO A 198 -32.81 -9.27 25.04
C PRO A 198 -31.43 -8.79 24.55
N THR A 199 -30.37 -9.48 24.99
CA THR A 199 -29.00 -9.22 24.54
C THR A 199 -28.86 -9.41 23.02
N VAL A 200 -29.56 -10.39 22.44
CA VAL A 200 -29.60 -10.59 20.98
C VAL A 200 -30.85 -9.90 20.44
N LEU A 201 -30.68 -8.82 19.67
CA LEU A 201 -31.80 -8.09 19.06
C LEU A 201 -32.29 -8.74 17.77
N GLY A 202 -31.43 -9.53 17.12
CA GLY A 202 -31.74 -10.29 15.91
C GLY A 202 -31.42 -9.53 14.62
N THR A 203 -32.04 -9.95 13.52
CA THR A 203 -31.81 -9.36 12.19
C THR A 203 -32.80 -8.22 11.94
N PRO A 204 -32.33 -7.02 11.58
CA PRO A 204 -33.21 -5.89 11.27
C PRO A 204 -34.01 -6.18 9.99
N GLN A 205 -35.31 -5.89 10.01
CA GLN A 205 -36.16 -5.98 8.82
C GLN A 205 -36.31 -4.59 8.18
N PHE A 206 -35.80 -4.41 6.97
CA PHE A 206 -35.94 -3.16 6.21
C PHE A 206 -37.25 -3.19 5.44
N ASN A 207 -38.04 -2.13 5.58
CA ASN A 207 -39.32 -1.96 4.90
C ASN A 207 -39.29 -0.67 4.08
N LEU A 208 -39.78 -0.74 2.84
CA LEU A 208 -39.88 0.38 1.91
C LEU A 208 -41.30 0.47 1.38
N GLN A 209 -41.87 1.67 1.38
CA GLN A 209 -43.07 2.00 0.62
C GLN A 209 -42.72 2.97 -0.50
N TRP A 210 -43.08 2.64 -1.73
CA TRP A 210 -42.79 3.46 -2.90
C TRP A 210 -43.89 3.28 -3.95
N ARG A 211 -44.51 4.39 -4.38
CA ARG A 211 -45.57 4.41 -5.42
C ARG A 211 -46.71 3.39 -5.18
N GLY A 212 -47.12 3.22 -3.93
CA GLY A 212 -48.18 2.28 -3.53
C GLY A 212 -47.75 0.80 -3.45
N GLN A 213 -46.48 0.50 -3.75
CA GLN A 213 -45.89 -0.83 -3.56
C GLN A 213 -45.12 -0.88 -2.24
N SER A 214 -45.07 -2.08 -1.64
CA SER A 214 -44.33 -2.34 -0.41
C SER A 214 -43.26 -3.40 -0.64
N PHE A 215 -42.05 -3.12 -0.19
CA PHE A 215 -40.91 -4.04 -0.22
C PHE A 215 -40.45 -4.29 1.20
N SER A 216 -40.04 -5.52 1.48
CA SER A 216 -39.53 -5.91 2.79
C SER A 216 -38.34 -6.85 2.58
N THR A 217 -37.22 -6.57 3.24
CA THR A 217 -35.98 -7.33 3.06
C THR A 217 -35.24 -7.42 4.38
N PRO A 218 -34.84 -8.62 4.84
CA PRO A 218 -34.00 -8.74 6.01
C PRO A 218 -32.63 -8.11 5.74
N GLY A 219 -32.11 -7.37 6.71
CA GLY A 219 -30.75 -6.87 6.67
C GLY A 219 -29.74 -8.03 6.73
N PRO A 220 -28.54 -7.85 6.17
CA PRO A 220 -27.53 -8.91 6.14
C PRO A 220 -26.83 -9.12 7.50
N GLY A 221 -26.77 -8.10 8.36
CA GLY A 221 -26.12 -8.16 9.66
C GLY A 221 -27.11 -8.21 10.83
N SER A 222 -26.99 -9.22 11.69
CA SER A 222 -27.70 -9.26 12.97
C SER A 222 -27.10 -8.28 13.99
N VAL A 223 -27.90 -7.83 14.94
CA VAL A 223 -27.48 -6.91 16.00
C VAL A 223 -27.53 -7.59 17.36
N THR A 224 -26.44 -7.47 18.12
CA THR A 224 -26.32 -7.92 19.51
C THR A 224 -25.86 -6.76 20.40
N LEU A 225 -26.36 -6.72 21.63
CA LEU A 225 -25.90 -5.81 22.67
C LEU A 225 -24.77 -6.47 23.47
N LEU A 226 -23.68 -5.76 23.67
CA LEU A 226 -22.61 -6.18 24.58
C LEU A 226 -23.08 -6.01 26.02
N ASN A 227 -22.73 -6.99 26.87
CA ASN A 227 -22.96 -6.90 28.30
C ASN A 227 -21.91 -6.00 28.94
N GLY A 228 -22.28 -4.76 29.26
CA GLY A 228 -21.38 -3.77 29.87
C GLY A 228 -20.85 -4.16 31.25
N ASP A 229 -21.56 -5.02 31.99
CA ASP A 229 -21.15 -5.48 33.32
C ASP A 229 -20.06 -6.56 33.26
N ARG A 230 -19.85 -7.17 32.08
CA ARG A 230 -18.88 -8.25 31.85
C ARG A 230 -18.15 -8.00 30.54
N PRO A 231 -17.29 -6.96 30.46
CA PRO A 231 -16.56 -6.66 29.25
C PRO A 231 -15.66 -7.84 28.88
N GLN A 232 -15.66 -8.19 27.60
CA GLN A 232 -14.69 -9.11 27.05
C GLN A 232 -13.33 -8.39 27.01
N VAL A 233 -12.30 -9.03 27.56
CA VAL A 233 -10.93 -8.52 27.47
C VAL A 233 -10.14 -9.44 26.55
N VAL A 234 -9.33 -8.84 25.67
CA VAL A 234 -8.48 -9.57 24.74
C VAL A 234 -7.02 -9.17 24.90
N ALA A 235 -6.11 -10.07 24.53
CA ALA A 235 -4.69 -9.80 24.36
C ALA A 235 -4.29 -10.00 22.90
N VAL A 236 -3.47 -9.10 22.36
CA VAL A 236 -2.87 -9.23 21.02
C VAL A 236 -1.92 -10.43 21.00
N THR A 237 -2.04 -11.27 19.97
CA THR A 237 -1.23 -12.49 19.79
C THR A 237 -0.20 -12.38 18.68
N SER A 238 -0.46 -11.55 17.67
CA SER A 238 0.51 -11.18 16.63
C SER A 238 1.69 -10.42 17.22
N GLN A 239 2.88 -10.57 16.63
CA GLN A 239 4.07 -9.78 17.00
C GLN A 239 3.81 -8.26 16.90
N ALA A 240 3.11 -7.86 15.83
CA ALA A 240 2.65 -6.51 15.59
C ALA A 240 1.18 -6.55 15.12
N GLY A 241 0.24 -6.38 16.06
CA GLY A 241 -1.20 -6.43 15.80
C GLY A 241 -1.67 -5.27 14.92
N VAL A 242 -2.39 -5.57 13.83
CA VAL A 242 -2.79 -4.57 12.83
C VAL A 242 -4.06 -3.84 13.25
N ALA A 243 -3.88 -2.77 14.01
CA ALA A 243 -4.98 -1.90 14.38
C ALA A 243 -5.35 -0.89 13.28
N ARG A 244 -6.63 -0.49 13.23
CA ARG A 244 -7.20 0.38 12.20
C ARG A 244 -8.22 1.38 12.76
N THR A 245 -8.52 2.42 11.99
CA THR A 245 -9.53 3.43 12.34
C THR A 245 -10.98 2.93 12.21
N GLY A 246 -11.20 1.76 11.61
CA GLY A 246 -12.51 1.16 11.43
C GLY A 246 -12.45 -0.34 11.09
N PRO A 247 -13.61 -1.00 11.03
CA PRO A 247 -13.72 -2.45 10.86
C PRO A 247 -13.56 -2.86 9.39
N GLY A 248 -12.32 -3.06 8.95
CA GLY A 248 -12.04 -3.51 7.59
C GLY A 248 -10.67 -3.10 7.08
N THR A 249 -10.26 -3.69 5.96
CA THR A 249 -8.96 -3.40 5.33
C THR A 249 -8.88 -2.02 4.67
N ASP A 250 -10.02 -1.44 4.33
CA ASP A 250 -10.15 -0.12 3.68
C ASP A 250 -9.91 1.04 4.65
N TYR A 251 -9.95 0.77 5.95
CA TYR A 251 -9.67 1.76 6.97
C TYR A 251 -8.18 1.93 7.21
N SER A 252 -7.76 3.18 7.47
CA SER A 252 -6.37 3.53 7.76
C SER A 252 -5.80 2.70 8.90
N ARG A 253 -4.54 2.26 8.75
CA ARG A 253 -3.80 1.60 9.82
C ARG A 253 -3.43 2.61 10.91
N LEU A 254 -3.45 2.15 12.15
CA LEU A 254 -2.90 2.83 13.32
C LEU A 254 -1.52 2.24 13.65
N THR A 255 -0.85 2.78 14.66
CA THR A 255 0.36 2.18 15.23
C THR A 255 0.09 0.70 15.55
N PRO A 256 0.91 -0.24 15.05
CA PRO A 256 0.75 -1.64 15.38
C PRO A 256 0.83 -1.87 16.89
N LEU A 257 -0.09 -2.68 17.42
CA LEU A 257 -0.10 -3.00 18.84
C LEU A 257 0.94 -4.09 19.13
N PRO A 258 1.89 -3.88 20.05
CA PRO A 258 2.85 -4.92 20.41
C PRO A 258 2.15 -6.17 20.95
N GLN A 259 2.75 -7.33 20.70
CA GLN A 259 2.24 -8.59 21.24
C GLN A 259 2.02 -8.50 22.75
N GLY A 260 0.88 -9.01 23.21
CA GLY A 260 0.50 -9.01 24.63
C GLY A 260 -0.30 -7.79 25.07
N SER A 261 -0.36 -6.70 24.30
CA SER A 261 -1.23 -5.55 24.59
C SER A 261 -2.66 -6.01 24.91
N GLN A 262 -3.20 -5.55 26.05
CA GLN A 262 -4.51 -5.94 26.54
C GLN A 262 -5.51 -4.79 26.43
N ALA A 263 -6.71 -5.07 25.93
CA ALA A 263 -7.77 -4.09 25.80
C ALA A 263 -9.15 -4.71 26.03
N SER A 264 -10.10 -3.91 26.49
CA SER A 264 -11.52 -4.30 26.51
C SER A 264 -12.09 -4.19 25.10
N VAL A 265 -12.93 -5.15 24.73
CA VAL A 265 -13.73 -5.09 23.50
C VAL A 265 -14.96 -4.24 23.76
N THR A 266 -15.08 -3.15 23.01
CA THR A 266 -16.20 -2.21 23.08
C THR A 266 -17.16 -2.32 21.89
N GLY A 267 -16.87 -3.18 20.92
CA GLY A 267 -17.70 -3.38 19.74
C GLY A 267 -17.17 -4.51 18.87
N GLN A 268 -18.01 -5.06 17.99
CA GLN A 268 -17.60 -6.03 16.99
C GLN A 268 -18.37 -5.82 15.70
N ASP A 269 -17.70 -5.90 14.55
CA ASP A 269 -18.28 -5.88 13.20
C ASP A 269 -17.71 -7.06 12.41
N GLY A 270 -18.52 -8.11 12.25
CA GLY A 270 -18.05 -9.39 11.72
C GLY A 270 -16.84 -9.88 12.51
N ASP A 271 -15.71 -10.02 11.83
CA ASP A 271 -14.45 -10.49 12.43
C ASP A 271 -13.58 -9.37 13.02
N TRP A 272 -14.07 -8.14 13.11
CA TRP A 272 -13.31 -6.99 13.63
C TRP A 272 -13.78 -6.60 15.02
N LEU A 273 -12.85 -6.49 15.97
CA LEU A 273 -13.10 -6.05 17.34
C LEU A 273 -12.71 -4.59 17.49
N ARG A 274 -13.61 -3.76 18.03
CA ARG A 274 -13.29 -2.40 18.49
C ARG A 274 -12.75 -2.48 19.91
N LEU A 275 -11.56 -1.94 20.13
CA LEU A 275 -10.91 -1.90 21.43
C LEU A 275 -11.24 -0.60 22.18
N ASP A 276 -11.09 -0.59 23.50
CA ASP A 276 -11.41 0.57 24.36
C ASP A 276 -10.60 1.84 24.08
N TYR A 277 -9.42 1.71 23.46
CA TYR A 277 -8.64 2.86 22.98
C TYR A 277 -9.13 3.44 21.62
N GLY A 278 -10.15 2.82 21.01
CA GLY A 278 -10.82 3.28 19.79
C GLY A 278 -10.41 2.58 18.49
N GLY A 279 -9.26 1.88 18.47
CA GLY A 279 -8.81 1.13 17.30
C GLY A 279 -9.56 -0.19 17.08
N TRP A 280 -9.58 -0.63 15.82
CA TRP A 280 -10.17 -1.90 15.39
C TRP A 280 -9.08 -2.90 15.02
N ILE A 281 -9.20 -4.13 15.47
CA ILE A 281 -8.27 -5.23 15.16
C ILE A 281 -9.05 -6.46 14.73
N LYS A 282 -8.46 -7.31 13.87
CA LYS A 282 -9.09 -8.57 13.50
C LYS A 282 -9.09 -9.53 14.69
N ALA A 283 -10.19 -10.24 14.91
CA ALA A 283 -10.38 -11.09 16.07
C ALA A 283 -9.35 -12.23 16.16
N ASP A 284 -8.93 -12.77 15.01
CA ASP A 284 -7.91 -13.83 14.90
C ASP A 284 -6.48 -13.36 15.24
N GLU A 285 -6.24 -12.06 15.31
CA GLU A 285 -4.99 -11.48 15.83
C GLU A 285 -4.99 -11.37 17.36
N THR A 286 -6.08 -11.77 18.02
CA THR A 286 -6.26 -11.66 19.46
C THR A 286 -6.65 -12.98 20.12
N ARG A 287 -6.50 -13.05 21.43
CA ARG A 287 -7.08 -14.11 22.27
C ARG A 287 -7.88 -13.50 23.41
N THR A 288 -9.06 -14.06 23.69
CA THR A 288 -9.85 -13.67 24.86
C THR A 288 -9.15 -14.08 26.16
N LEU A 289 -9.14 -13.18 27.13
CA LEU A 289 -8.62 -13.43 28.47
C LEU A 289 -9.76 -13.85 29.42
N PRO A 290 -9.47 -14.66 30.48
CA PRO A 290 -10.47 -15.01 31.48
C PRO A 290 -10.95 -13.82 32.33
N SER A 291 -10.14 -12.77 32.44
CA SER A 291 -10.49 -11.56 33.19
C SER A 291 -11.64 -10.83 32.51
N GLN A 292 -12.62 -10.40 33.30
CA GLN A 292 -13.72 -9.54 32.89
C GLN A 292 -13.58 -8.11 33.43
N ALA A 293 -12.43 -7.78 34.02
CA ALA A 293 -12.13 -6.41 34.46
C ALA A 293 -11.39 -5.67 33.35
N PRO A 294 -11.81 -4.44 32.97
CA PRO A 294 -11.08 -3.61 32.02
C PRO A 294 -9.61 -3.48 32.40
N PRO A 295 -8.66 -3.69 31.47
CA PRO A 295 -7.24 -3.59 31.78
C PRO A 295 -6.92 -2.15 32.17
N ARG A 296 -6.29 -1.97 33.33
CA ARG A 296 -5.77 -0.69 33.81
C ARG A 296 -4.38 -0.90 34.37
N SER A 297 -3.46 -0.01 34.04
CA SER A 297 -2.06 -0.09 34.44
C SER A 297 -1.62 1.18 35.16
N LEU A 298 -0.67 1.02 36.07
CA LEU A 298 0.08 2.12 36.67
C LEU A 298 1.50 2.13 36.12
N ILE A 299 2.06 3.32 35.96
CA ILE A 299 3.48 3.54 35.69
C ILE A 299 4.06 4.50 36.72
N ARG A 300 5.23 4.17 37.27
CA ARG A 300 5.89 4.92 38.35
C ARG A 300 7.23 5.52 37.99
N SER A 301 7.84 5.05 36.92
CA SER A 301 9.20 5.44 36.55
C SER A 301 9.41 5.14 35.07
N VAL A 302 10.29 5.91 34.45
CA VAL A 302 10.86 5.60 33.14
C VAL A 302 12.38 5.56 33.28
N SER A 303 13.00 4.57 32.67
CA SER A 303 14.45 4.42 32.64
C SER A 303 14.93 4.25 31.20
N TYR A 304 16.22 4.42 30.98
CA TYR A 304 16.82 4.24 29.68
C TYR A 304 18.07 3.34 29.78
N GLN A 305 18.41 2.72 28.66
CA GLN A 305 19.64 1.98 28.48
C GLN A 305 20.19 2.28 27.08
N ALA A 306 21.38 2.87 27.01
CA ALA A 306 22.06 3.14 25.76
C ALA A 306 22.86 1.92 25.30
N PHE A 307 22.78 1.62 24.02
CA PHE A 307 23.59 0.63 23.31
C PHE A 307 24.44 1.33 22.24
N GLY A 308 25.30 0.58 21.55
CA GLY A 308 26.20 1.17 20.55
C GLY A 308 25.48 1.80 19.36
N ASP A 309 24.33 1.26 18.97
CA ASP A 309 23.58 1.58 17.75
C ASP A 309 22.10 1.93 17.98
N HIS A 310 21.64 1.93 19.23
CA HIS A 310 20.29 2.32 19.62
C HIS A 310 20.21 2.68 21.11
N THR A 311 19.13 3.34 21.51
CA THR A 311 18.74 3.57 22.90
C THR A 311 17.41 2.89 23.17
N GLU A 312 17.33 2.13 24.26
CA GLU A 312 16.07 1.58 24.75
C GLU A 312 15.52 2.42 25.90
N ILE A 313 14.25 2.80 25.78
CA ILE A 313 13.48 3.45 26.83
C ILE A 313 12.50 2.43 27.38
N ARG A 314 12.53 2.26 28.71
CA ARG A 314 11.80 1.23 29.42
C ARG A 314 10.68 1.85 30.23
N PHE A 315 9.47 1.38 30.00
CA PHE A 315 8.24 1.81 30.66
C PHE A 315 7.65 0.63 31.46
N PRO A 316 8.08 0.41 32.72
CA PRO A 316 7.51 -0.61 33.57
C PRO A 316 6.03 -0.32 33.85
N LEU A 317 5.18 -1.29 33.50
CA LEU A 317 3.73 -1.23 33.67
C LEU A 317 3.27 -2.43 34.51
N GLN A 318 2.07 -2.36 35.08
CA GLN A 318 1.46 -3.51 35.76
C GLN A 318 0.92 -4.56 34.78
N LEU A 319 0.53 -4.11 33.58
CA LEU A 319 0.11 -4.97 32.47
C LEU A 319 0.40 -4.29 31.12
N PRO A 320 0.53 -5.05 30.03
CA PRO A 320 0.68 -4.50 28.69
C PRO A 320 -0.59 -3.80 28.21
N VAL A 321 -0.45 -2.58 27.70
CA VAL A 321 -1.56 -1.73 27.26
C VAL A 321 -1.47 -1.40 25.76
N PRO A 322 -2.55 -0.88 25.14
CA PRO A 322 -2.49 -0.33 23.79
C PRO A 322 -1.62 0.94 23.75
N VAL A 323 -0.99 1.18 22.59
CA VAL A 323 -0.08 2.30 22.38
C VAL A 323 -0.32 2.98 21.04
N THR A 324 0.02 4.26 20.96
CA THR A 324 0.10 5.01 19.69
C THR A 324 1.43 5.75 19.63
N ILE A 325 2.05 5.77 18.45
CA ILE A 325 3.18 6.61 18.12
C ILE A 325 2.74 7.70 17.16
N HIS A 326 3.16 8.94 17.44
CA HIS A 326 3.08 10.04 16.50
C HIS A 326 4.49 10.61 16.29
N GLN A 327 5.01 10.44 15.07
CA GLN A 327 6.28 11.04 14.65
C GLN A 327 6.00 12.35 13.89
N THR A 328 6.78 13.37 14.21
CA THR A 328 7.02 14.53 13.34
C THR A 328 8.50 14.55 12.97
N GLU A 329 8.98 15.54 12.22
CA GLU A 329 10.41 15.67 11.91
C GLU A 329 11.27 15.76 13.17
N THR A 330 10.90 16.62 14.12
CA THR A 330 11.69 16.89 15.35
C THR A 330 11.11 16.29 16.63
N GLY A 331 9.91 15.71 16.55
CA GLY A 331 9.14 15.25 17.69
C GLY A 331 8.72 13.80 17.56
N PHE A 332 8.64 13.14 18.70
CA PHE A 332 8.16 11.77 18.80
C PHE A 332 7.30 11.67 20.06
N THR A 333 6.04 11.27 19.89
CA THR A 333 5.10 11.11 21.01
C THR A 333 4.69 9.65 21.13
N LEU A 334 4.87 9.09 22.32
CA LEU A 334 4.34 7.77 22.70
C LEU A 334 3.14 7.97 23.62
N SER A 335 1.97 7.54 23.19
CA SER A 335 0.77 7.47 24.03
C SER A 335 0.60 6.07 24.61
N LEU A 336 0.45 5.98 25.93
CA LEU A 336 0.01 4.78 26.63
C LEU A 336 -1.45 4.93 27.02
N TYR A 337 -2.30 4.03 26.53
CA TYR A 337 -3.71 3.99 26.90
C TYR A 337 -3.91 3.12 28.13
N ASN A 338 -5.08 3.20 28.74
CA ASN A 338 -5.43 2.44 29.96
C ASN A 338 -4.40 2.59 31.09
N THR A 339 -3.70 3.73 31.16
CA THR A 339 -2.57 3.92 32.07
C THR A 339 -2.71 5.21 32.87
N THR A 340 -2.47 5.11 34.18
CA THR A 340 -2.40 6.26 35.09
C THR A 340 -0.97 6.42 35.61
N ALA A 341 -0.45 7.64 35.53
CA ALA A 341 0.89 7.95 35.98
C ALA A 341 0.92 8.16 37.49
N GLN A 342 1.91 7.55 38.12
CA GLN A 342 2.47 7.88 39.43
C GLN A 342 3.97 8.17 39.26
N THR A 343 4.35 8.72 38.10
CA THR A 343 5.74 8.92 37.70
C THR A 343 6.22 10.30 38.17
N ASP A 344 6.93 10.35 39.29
CA ASP A 344 7.49 11.62 39.80
C ASP A 344 8.93 11.88 39.32
N THR A 345 9.59 10.88 38.73
CA THR A 345 11.00 11.00 38.30
C THR A 345 11.27 10.19 37.05
N ILE A 346 11.89 10.83 36.06
CA ILE A 346 12.45 10.21 34.85
C ILE A 346 13.96 10.39 34.93
N ARG A 347 14.71 9.30 34.76
CA ARG A 347 16.17 9.37 34.58
C ARG A 347 16.48 9.32 33.10
N LEU A 348 17.13 10.36 32.59
CA LEU A 348 17.73 10.42 31.27
C LEU A 348 19.09 11.11 31.44
N ASP A 349 20.19 10.40 31.19
CA ASP A 349 21.51 11.03 31.24
C ASP A 349 21.86 11.58 29.83
N ASN A 350 23.14 11.77 29.50
CA ASN A 350 23.54 12.30 28.19
C ASN A 350 23.37 11.26 27.06
N ASP A 351 22.14 11.09 26.60
CA ASP A 351 21.77 10.19 25.50
C ASP A 351 22.17 10.77 24.12
N PRO A 352 22.64 9.98 23.15
CA PRO A 352 23.10 10.50 21.85
C PRO A 352 21.97 11.05 20.95
N ILE A 353 20.73 10.62 21.12
CA ILE A 353 19.60 11.00 20.25
C ILE A 353 18.55 11.85 20.97
N ILE A 354 18.28 11.61 22.26
CA ILE A 354 17.24 12.30 23.03
C ILE A 354 17.84 13.55 23.68
N ARG A 355 17.26 14.71 23.37
CA ARG A 355 17.54 15.98 24.05
C ARG A 355 16.77 16.08 25.35
N ASN A 356 15.48 15.71 25.34
CA ASN A 356 14.61 15.74 26.50
C ASN A 356 13.49 14.71 26.37
N LEU A 357 13.02 14.21 27.52
CA LEU A 357 11.87 13.32 27.67
C LEU A 357 10.95 13.86 28.76
N THR A 358 9.76 14.32 28.37
CA THR A 358 8.72 14.80 29.28
C THR A 358 7.44 13.99 29.12
N TRP A 359 6.47 14.19 30.02
CA TRP A 359 5.21 13.47 29.96
C TRP A 359 4.05 14.31 30.48
N GLN A 360 2.83 13.95 30.09
CA GLN A 360 1.58 14.54 30.58
C GLN A 360 0.47 13.50 30.67
N GLN A 361 -0.30 13.51 31.77
CA GLN A 361 -1.57 12.78 31.86
C GLN A 361 -2.65 13.55 31.07
N ILE A 362 -3.08 13.01 29.94
CA ILE A 362 -4.04 13.66 29.01
C ILE A 362 -5.49 13.45 29.47
N SER A 363 -5.78 12.24 29.93
CA SER A 363 -7.04 11.85 30.59
C SER A 363 -6.70 10.90 31.74
N PRO A 364 -7.60 10.57 32.67
CA PRO A 364 -7.31 9.64 33.77
C PRO A 364 -6.71 8.28 33.34
N ASP A 365 -6.93 7.89 32.09
CA ASP A 365 -6.47 6.63 31.50
C ASP A 365 -5.57 6.78 30.27
N ARG A 366 -5.08 7.98 29.96
CA ARG A 366 -4.10 8.18 28.89
C ARG A 366 -2.94 9.08 29.34
N ILE A 367 -1.73 8.60 29.08
CA ILE A 367 -0.49 9.36 29.28
C ILE A 367 0.20 9.51 27.93
N ASP A 368 0.70 10.71 27.66
CA ASP A 368 1.59 10.96 26.53
C ASP A 368 3.01 11.24 27.04
N TYR A 369 4.00 10.62 26.40
CA TYR A 369 5.43 10.89 26.57
C TYR A 369 5.95 11.63 25.33
N TYR A 370 6.60 12.76 25.55
CA TYR A 370 7.14 13.62 24.50
C TYR A 370 8.66 13.53 24.47
N PHE A 371 9.18 13.13 23.32
CA PHE A 371 10.61 13.09 23.04
C PHE A 371 10.97 14.26 22.13
N THR A 372 11.99 15.03 22.54
CA THR A 372 12.66 16.00 21.67
C THR A 372 14.00 15.42 21.28
N PHE A 373 14.29 15.33 19.98
CA PHE A 373 15.55 14.77 19.50
C PHE A 373 16.65 15.83 19.32
N LYS A 374 17.90 15.35 19.34
CA LYS A 374 19.11 16.16 19.08
C LYS A 374 19.36 16.33 17.58
N THR A 375 18.89 15.40 16.77
CA THR A 375 19.01 15.38 15.31
C THR A 375 17.65 15.48 14.66
N ASP A 376 17.60 16.07 13.46
CA ASP A 376 16.37 16.15 12.66
C ASP A 376 16.05 14.81 11.97
N GLN A 377 17.08 14.08 11.52
CA GLN A 377 16.91 12.76 10.92
C GLN A 377 16.72 11.67 11.98
N GLN A 378 15.59 10.97 11.90
CA GLN A 378 15.27 9.79 12.71
C GLN A 378 15.62 8.51 11.94
N TRP A 379 16.12 7.47 12.63
CA TRP A 379 16.65 6.26 11.99
C TRP A 379 15.84 5.00 12.21
N GLY A 380 14.68 5.14 12.85
CA GLY A 380 13.76 4.05 13.10
C GLY A 380 13.51 3.78 14.57
N TYR A 381 12.42 3.07 14.82
CA TYR A 381 12.03 2.61 16.15
C TYR A 381 11.38 1.23 16.12
N ASP A 382 11.41 0.57 17.27
CA ASP A 382 10.72 -0.68 17.55
C ASP A 382 9.98 -0.63 18.89
N LEU A 383 8.89 -1.38 19.00
CA LEU A 383 8.07 -1.48 20.20
C LEU A 383 7.80 -2.94 20.54
N ARG A 384 8.16 -3.34 21.76
CA ARG A 384 7.90 -4.69 22.26
C ARG A 384 7.65 -4.69 23.77
N TYR A 385 6.97 -5.71 24.27
CA TYR A 385 6.88 -5.96 25.71
C TYR A 385 7.92 -6.98 26.16
N GLU A 386 8.66 -6.66 27.22
CA GLU A 386 9.44 -7.61 28.03
C GLU A 386 8.70 -7.84 29.35
N GLY A 387 7.96 -8.95 29.42
CA GLY A 387 6.98 -9.14 30.49
C GLY A 387 5.89 -8.09 30.39
N THR A 388 5.80 -7.19 31.37
CA THR A 388 4.88 -6.05 31.36
C THR A 388 5.57 -4.73 31.03
N THR A 389 6.89 -4.71 30.86
CA THR A 389 7.63 -3.47 30.55
C THR A 389 7.56 -3.23 29.05
N LEU A 390 7.01 -2.08 28.63
CA LEU A 390 7.12 -1.66 27.24
C LEU A 390 8.55 -1.16 26.99
N ILE A 391 9.18 -1.70 25.95
CA ILE A 391 10.47 -1.27 25.43
C ILE A 391 10.23 -0.50 24.15
N LEU A 392 10.61 0.77 24.14
CA LEU A 392 10.76 1.58 22.94
C LEU A 392 12.24 1.62 22.59
N SER A 393 12.63 0.97 21.50
CA SER A 393 13.98 1.08 20.94
C SER A 393 13.99 2.20 19.91
N LEU A 394 14.92 3.15 20.04
CA LEU A 394 15.15 4.24 19.10
C LEU A 394 16.54 4.07 18.50
N ARG A 395 16.64 4.01 17.18
CA ARG A 395 17.92 3.76 16.51
C ARG A 395 18.79 5.01 16.44
N HIS A 396 20.09 4.80 16.62
CA HIS A 396 21.09 5.83 16.39
C HIS A 396 21.36 6.00 14.89
N PRO A 397 21.89 7.17 14.48
CA PRO A 397 22.44 7.34 13.15
C PRO A 397 23.49 6.26 12.83
N PRO A 398 23.49 5.70 11.60
CA PRO A 398 24.52 4.78 11.17
C PRO A 398 25.86 5.49 11.12
N ARG A 399 26.95 4.75 11.38
CA ARG A 399 28.30 5.29 11.21
C ARG A 399 28.60 5.45 9.72
N ILE A 400 28.62 6.68 9.25
CA ILE A 400 28.92 7.01 7.85
C ILE A 400 30.35 7.56 7.80
N SER A 401 31.22 6.93 6.99
CA SER A 401 32.60 7.38 6.77
C SER A 401 32.62 8.83 6.31
N SER A 402 33.57 9.66 6.74
CA SER A 402 33.72 11.06 6.29
C SER A 402 34.29 11.18 4.86
N GLN A 403 34.87 10.12 4.31
CA GLN A 403 35.40 10.10 2.96
C GLN A 403 34.26 10.14 1.92
N PRO A 404 34.27 11.07 0.95
CA PRO A 404 33.28 11.10 -0.13
C PRO A 404 33.23 9.77 -0.89
N GLY A 405 32.03 9.35 -1.31
CA GLY A 405 31.81 8.06 -1.98
C GLY A 405 31.96 6.79 -1.11
N ASN A 406 32.40 6.88 0.14
CA ASN A 406 32.67 5.70 0.97
C ASN A 406 31.46 5.36 1.88
N LEU A 407 30.90 4.16 1.69
CA LEU A 407 29.77 3.60 2.43
C LEU A 407 30.17 2.38 3.30
N GLN A 408 31.46 2.22 3.61
CA GLN A 408 31.99 1.11 4.40
C GLN A 408 31.14 0.82 5.65
N GLY A 409 30.53 -0.38 5.69
CA GLY A 409 29.77 -0.87 6.83
C GLY A 409 28.32 -0.39 6.92
N VAL A 410 27.88 0.54 6.06
CA VAL A 410 26.48 0.96 6.00
C VAL A 410 25.64 -0.19 5.44
N LYS A 411 24.63 -0.63 6.19
CA LYS A 411 23.69 -1.66 5.75
C LYS A 411 22.57 -1.02 4.93
N ILE A 412 22.31 -1.50 3.72
CA ILE A 412 21.21 -1.03 2.88
C ILE A 412 20.43 -2.26 2.44
N LEU A 413 19.11 -2.18 2.55
CA LEU A 413 18.22 -3.21 2.00
C LEU A 413 17.62 -2.71 0.70
N LEU A 414 17.73 -3.53 -0.34
CA LEU A 414 17.08 -3.33 -1.62
C LEU A 414 16.01 -4.40 -1.78
N ASP A 415 14.81 -3.98 -2.14
CA ASP A 415 13.66 -4.84 -2.33
C ASP A 415 13.25 -4.81 -3.81
N PRO A 416 13.66 -5.81 -4.62
CA PRO A 416 13.16 -5.93 -5.98
C PRO A 416 11.68 -6.34 -5.93
N GLY A 417 10.79 -5.43 -6.35
CA GLY A 417 9.35 -5.65 -6.33
C GLY A 417 8.91 -6.92 -7.07
N HIS A 418 7.80 -7.52 -6.65
CA HIS A 418 7.19 -8.72 -7.26
C HIS A 418 8.11 -9.96 -7.25
N GLY A 419 7.90 -10.92 -8.15
CA GLY A 419 8.71 -12.15 -8.28
C GLY A 419 7.88 -13.42 -8.28
N GLY A 420 8.39 -14.47 -8.92
CA GLY A 420 7.70 -15.75 -9.06
C GLY A 420 6.38 -15.57 -9.82
N SER A 421 5.27 -15.89 -9.16
CA SER A 421 3.91 -15.78 -9.73
C SER A 421 3.40 -14.35 -9.85
N GLU A 422 4.01 -13.38 -9.17
CA GLU A 422 3.66 -11.97 -9.32
C GLU A 422 4.52 -11.34 -10.42
N SER A 423 3.93 -11.07 -11.59
CA SER A 423 4.63 -10.42 -12.70
C SER A 423 4.91 -8.93 -12.46
N GLY A 424 4.09 -8.29 -11.61
CA GLY A 424 3.92 -6.85 -11.62
C GLY A 424 3.28 -6.37 -12.93
N ALA A 425 3.49 -5.11 -13.28
CA ALA A 425 3.08 -4.56 -14.57
C ALA A 425 3.73 -5.31 -15.74
N VAL A 426 3.01 -5.42 -16.86
CA VAL A 426 3.52 -6.07 -18.07
C VAL A 426 3.59 -5.04 -19.19
N GLY A 427 4.79 -4.84 -19.72
CA GLY A 427 5.02 -3.86 -20.79
C GLY A 427 4.51 -4.32 -22.16
N PRO A 428 4.57 -3.43 -23.17
CA PRO A 428 4.16 -3.65 -24.56
C PRO A 428 4.61 -4.95 -25.22
N THR A 429 5.77 -5.49 -24.83
CA THR A 429 6.36 -6.70 -25.43
C THR A 429 6.13 -7.98 -24.60
N GLY A 430 5.40 -7.87 -23.49
CA GLY A 430 5.24 -8.97 -22.53
C GLY A 430 6.33 -9.02 -21.45
N TYR A 431 7.29 -8.10 -21.48
CA TYR A 431 8.33 -8.00 -20.46
C TYR A 431 7.71 -7.58 -19.12
N ALA A 432 7.98 -8.37 -18.08
CA ALA A 432 7.37 -8.21 -16.78
C ALA A 432 8.20 -7.29 -15.86
N GLU A 433 7.51 -6.50 -15.05
CA GLU A 433 8.12 -5.59 -14.09
C GLU A 433 9.05 -6.30 -13.10
N LYS A 434 8.68 -7.50 -12.66
CA LYS A 434 9.50 -8.33 -11.77
C LYS A 434 10.93 -8.54 -12.29
N ASP A 435 11.12 -8.62 -13.61
CA ASP A 435 12.40 -8.92 -14.22
C ASP A 435 13.30 -7.68 -14.21
N ILE A 436 12.75 -6.52 -14.60
CA ILE A 436 13.49 -5.25 -14.57
C ILE A 436 13.76 -4.78 -13.14
N ASN A 437 12.83 -4.98 -12.20
CA ASN A 437 13.03 -4.68 -10.79
C ASN A 437 14.23 -5.46 -10.24
N LEU A 438 14.35 -6.75 -10.58
CA LEU A 438 15.48 -7.59 -10.18
C LEU A 438 16.79 -7.11 -10.80
N LEU A 439 16.79 -6.88 -12.12
CA LEU A 439 17.97 -6.45 -12.86
C LEU A 439 18.55 -5.15 -12.30
N ILE A 440 17.71 -4.12 -12.13
CA ILE A 440 18.14 -2.81 -11.62
C ILE A 440 18.64 -2.94 -10.18
N SER A 441 17.94 -3.69 -9.33
CA SER A 441 18.33 -3.88 -7.94
C SER A 441 19.67 -4.61 -7.79
N GLN A 442 19.94 -5.63 -8.62
CA GLN A 442 21.22 -6.34 -8.62
C GLN A 442 22.38 -5.42 -9.06
N ARG A 443 22.20 -4.66 -10.14
CA ARG A 443 23.20 -3.69 -10.60
C ARG A 443 23.47 -2.58 -9.57
N LEU A 444 22.40 -2.09 -8.93
CA LEU A 444 22.50 -1.13 -7.84
C LEU A 444 23.24 -1.73 -6.64
N ALA A 445 22.93 -2.98 -6.27
CA ALA A 445 23.62 -3.70 -5.20
C ALA A 445 25.12 -3.79 -5.47
N ASP A 446 25.53 -4.18 -6.67
CA ASP A 446 26.94 -4.30 -7.04
C ASP A 446 27.66 -2.95 -6.99
N ARG A 447 27.00 -1.87 -7.44
CA ARG A 447 27.54 -0.51 -7.39
C ARG A 447 27.75 -0.04 -5.95
N LEU A 448 26.78 -0.24 -5.08
CA LEU A 448 26.87 0.16 -3.67
C LEU A 448 27.86 -0.72 -2.89
N ARG A 449 27.97 -2.01 -3.20
CA ARG A 449 29.00 -2.90 -2.64
C ARG A 449 30.40 -2.43 -3.01
N ALA A 450 30.61 -1.97 -4.25
CA ALA A 450 31.89 -1.38 -4.68
C ALA A 450 32.27 -0.12 -3.89
N GLN A 451 31.29 0.57 -3.28
CA GLN A 451 31.49 1.69 -2.36
C GLN A 451 31.66 1.25 -0.89
N GLY A 452 31.62 -0.05 -0.60
CA GLY A 452 31.80 -0.62 0.74
C GLY A 452 30.51 -0.88 1.53
N ALA A 453 29.33 -0.63 0.95
CA ALA A 453 28.06 -0.89 1.61
C ALA A 453 27.77 -2.39 1.76
N ASN A 454 27.10 -2.75 2.85
CA ASN A 454 26.57 -4.09 3.08
C ASN A 454 25.15 -4.18 2.52
N ILE A 455 24.98 -4.81 1.35
CA ILE A 455 23.68 -4.87 0.66
C ILE A 455 22.96 -6.18 0.91
N HIS A 456 21.73 -6.07 1.42
CA HIS A 456 20.76 -7.16 1.50
C HIS A 456 19.70 -7.00 0.40
N LEU A 457 19.43 -8.07 -0.35
CA LEU A 457 18.35 -8.12 -1.34
C LEU A 457 17.22 -8.99 -0.77
N THR A 458 15.96 -8.54 -0.86
CA THR A 458 14.83 -9.34 -0.37
C THR A 458 14.59 -10.62 -1.17
N ARG A 459 15.02 -10.59 -2.45
CA ARG A 459 15.12 -11.72 -3.37
C ARG A 459 16.33 -11.54 -4.29
N THR A 460 16.94 -12.63 -4.70
CA THR A 460 18.13 -12.64 -5.58
C THR A 460 17.88 -13.29 -6.93
N GLY A 461 16.76 -13.99 -7.10
CA GLY A 461 16.27 -14.53 -8.37
C GLY A 461 14.78 -14.22 -8.59
N ASP A 462 14.14 -15.04 -9.43
CA ASP A 462 12.71 -14.97 -9.72
C ASP A 462 11.85 -15.79 -8.73
N GLU A 463 12.11 -15.62 -7.43
CA GLU A 463 11.29 -16.16 -6.36
C GLU A 463 10.16 -15.21 -5.94
N PHE A 464 9.01 -15.79 -5.59
CA PHE A 464 7.96 -15.07 -4.88
C PHE A 464 8.36 -14.89 -3.42
N VAL A 465 8.30 -13.65 -2.93
CA VAL A 465 8.48 -13.31 -1.51
C VAL A 465 7.29 -12.49 -1.06
N SER A 466 6.59 -12.97 -0.02
CA SER A 466 5.40 -12.31 0.48
C SER A 466 5.72 -10.94 1.07
N LEU A 467 4.74 -10.04 1.10
CA LEU A 467 4.91 -8.71 1.73
C LEU A 467 5.31 -8.82 3.21
N VAL A 468 4.79 -9.83 3.94
CA VAL A 468 5.13 -10.07 5.35
C VAL A 468 6.58 -10.52 5.51
N ASP A 469 7.06 -11.40 4.63
CA ASP A 469 8.44 -11.86 4.67
C ASP A 469 9.41 -10.72 4.34
N ARG A 470 9.10 -9.86 3.35
CA ARG A 470 9.90 -8.66 3.04
C ARG A 470 10.01 -7.72 4.25
N GLN A 471 8.89 -7.45 4.92
CA GLN A 471 8.88 -6.64 6.14
C GLN A 471 9.69 -7.31 7.27
N THR A 472 9.58 -8.64 7.40
CA THR A 472 10.36 -9.42 8.38
C THR A 472 11.85 -9.33 8.12
N GLN A 473 12.28 -9.41 6.84
CA GLN A 473 13.67 -9.23 6.46
C GLN A 473 14.18 -7.82 6.84
N ILE A 474 13.39 -6.77 6.64
CA ILE A 474 13.74 -5.40 7.06
C ILE A 474 13.94 -5.34 8.59
N SER A 475 13.02 -5.93 9.36
CA SER A 475 13.11 -6.01 10.82
C SER A 475 14.33 -6.80 11.33
N GLN A 476 14.72 -7.87 10.62
CA GLN A 476 15.87 -8.70 10.99
C GLN A 476 17.22 -8.08 10.59
N VAL A 477 17.31 -7.52 9.38
CA VAL A 477 18.53 -6.91 8.84
C VAL A 477 18.84 -5.59 9.55
N GLN A 478 17.79 -4.84 9.95
CA GLN A 478 17.86 -3.50 10.53
C GLN A 478 18.76 -2.57 9.68
N PRO A 479 18.46 -2.38 8.38
CA PRO A 479 19.31 -1.60 7.49
C PRO A 479 19.28 -0.12 7.89
N ALA A 480 20.27 0.67 7.48
CA ALA A 480 20.24 2.12 7.61
C ALA A 480 19.06 2.72 6.82
N ILE A 481 18.80 2.20 5.63
CA ILE A 481 17.66 2.53 4.78
C ILE A 481 17.16 1.28 4.05
N ALA A 482 15.87 1.24 3.73
CA ALA A 482 15.25 0.21 2.90
C ALA A 482 14.61 0.86 1.66
N LEU A 483 14.96 0.37 0.47
CA LEU A 483 14.48 0.89 -0.81
C LEU A 483 13.77 -0.22 -1.57
N SER A 484 12.48 -0.04 -1.87
CA SER A 484 11.73 -0.93 -2.76
C SER A 484 11.74 -0.37 -4.18
N ILE A 485 12.12 -1.20 -5.14
CA ILE A 485 12.34 -0.82 -6.54
C ILE A 485 11.22 -1.37 -7.41
N HIS A 486 10.50 -0.47 -8.06
CA HIS A 486 9.32 -0.74 -8.87
C HIS A 486 9.28 0.11 -10.15
N TYR A 487 8.37 -0.27 -11.06
CA TYR A 487 7.94 0.56 -12.17
C TYR A 487 6.42 0.56 -12.29
N ASN A 488 5.87 1.72 -12.58
CA ASN A 488 4.48 2.04 -12.35
C ASN A 488 3.57 1.53 -13.48
N ALA A 489 2.28 1.50 -13.19
CA ALA A 489 1.20 1.28 -14.14
C ALA A 489 -0.05 2.07 -13.72
N LEU A 490 -0.92 2.35 -14.69
CA LEU A 490 -2.15 3.11 -14.48
C LEU A 490 -3.35 2.16 -14.29
N PRO A 491 -4.38 2.56 -13.52
CA PRO A 491 -5.68 1.92 -13.57
C PRO A 491 -6.36 2.21 -14.91
N ASP A 492 -7.38 1.42 -15.26
CA ASP A 492 -8.09 1.44 -16.55
C ASP A 492 -8.55 2.83 -17.05
N SER A 493 -8.79 3.78 -16.14
CA SER A 493 -9.20 5.15 -16.45
C SER A 493 -8.06 6.09 -16.85
N GLY A 494 -6.80 5.68 -16.70
CA GLY A 494 -5.62 6.48 -17.01
C GLY A 494 -5.28 6.52 -18.51
N ASN A 495 -4.27 7.33 -18.86
CA ASN A 495 -3.74 7.45 -20.21
C ASN A 495 -2.21 7.20 -20.24
N PRO A 496 -1.75 6.03 -20.70
CA PRO A 496 -0.33 5.70 -20.74
C PRO A 496 0.53 6.55 -21.69
N ASN A 497 -0.09 7.27 -22.65
CA ASN A 497 0.63 8.15 -23.57
C ASN A 497 0.84 9.56 -23.01
N GLU A 498 0.16 9.91 -21.91
CA GLU A 498 0.20 11.23 -21.27
C GLU A 498 0.74 11.18 -19.83
N THR A 499 1.06 9.98 -19.33
CA THR A 499 1.59 9.79 -17.99
C THR A 499 2.98 9.18 -18.08
N ASP A 500 3.95 9.88 -17.50
CA ASP A 500 5.34 9.44 -17.43
C ASP A 500 6.00 9.92 -16.13
N GLY A 501 7.25 9.48 -15.92
CA GLY A 501 8.12 10.03 -14.90
C GLY A 501 8.29 9.16 -13.66
N ILE A 502 9.14 9.67 -12.77
CA ILE A 502 9.53 8.98 -11.53
C ILE A 502 8.58 9.40 -10.42
N SER A 503 8.18 8.48 -9.54
CA SER A 503 7.51 8.82 -8.30
C SER A 503 8.10 8.10 -7.10
N THR A 504 7.95 8.70 -5.92
CA THR A 504 8.50 8.15 -4.68
C THR A 504 7.43 8.11 -3.60
N PHE A 505 7.36 7.00 -2.87
CA PHE A 505 6.37 6.74 -1.83
C PHE A 505 7.03 6.58 -0.47
N TRP A 506 6.41 7.16 0.56
CA TRP A 506 6.83 7.04 1.95
C TRP A 506 5.61 6.98 2.89
N TYR A 507 5.82 6.63 4.16
CA TYR A 507 4.74 6.53 5.14
C TYR A 507 5.12 7.08 6.52
N ASN A 508 6.22 6.58 7.10
CA ASN A 508 6.71 7.08 8.38
C ASN A 508 7.50 8.38 8.16
N ALA A 509 7.34 9.37 9.07
CA ALA A 509 7.96 10.70 8.94
C ALA A 509 9.49 10.64 8.76
N GLN A 510 10.14 9.65 9.38
CA GLN A 510 11.59 9.39 9.24
C GLN A 510 12.07 9.11 7.81
N ALA A 511 11.16 8.77 6.88
CA ALA A 511 11.47 8.49 5.48
C ALA A 511 11.14 9.66 4.54
N ALA A 512 10.50 10.73 5.04
CA ALA A 512 10.04 11.84 4.21
C ALA A 512 11.19 12.61 3.54
N ASP A 513 12.27 12.91 4.29
CA ASP A 513 13.44 13.60 3.75
C ASP A 513 14.13 12.76 2.66
N LEU A 514 14.40 11.49 2.94
CA LEU A 514 14.95 10.53 1.97
C LEU A 514 14.10 10.46 0.69
N ALA A 515 12.78 10.39 0.83
CA ALA A 515 11.85 10.30 -0.30
C ALA A 515 11.91 11.55 -1.19
N ASN A 516 11.82 12.74 -0.58
CA ASN A 516 11.88 14.01 -1.30
C ASN A 516 13.25 14.22 -1.95
N PHE A 517 14.33 13.89 -1.24
CA PHE A 517 15.69 13.98 -1.75
C PHE A 517 15.87 13.10 -2.98
N LEU A 518 15.55 11.80 -2.89
CA LEU A 518 15.76 10.87 -4.01
C LEU A 518 14.88 11.23 -5.20
N GLN A 519 13.63 11.67 -4.97
CA GLN A 519 12.77 12.15 -6.05
C GLN A 519 13.44 13.30 -6.82
N GLY A 520 13.83 14.37 -6.12
CA GLY A 520 14.44 15.53 -6.75
C GLY A 520 15.75 15.18 -7.45
N TYR A 521 16.60 14.41 -6.79
CA TYR A 521 17.90 14.00 -7.30
C TYR A 521 17.78 13.18 -8.60
N LEU A 522 16.88 12.20 -8.64
CA LEU A 522 16.69 11.35 -9.82
C LEU A 522 16.09 12.14 -10.99
N VAL A 523 15.05 12.94 -10.73
CA VAL A 523 14.38 13.79 -11.73
C VAL A 523 15.39 14.72 -12.41
N GLU A 524 16.17 15.45 -11.62
CA GLU A 524 17.14 16.42 -12.12
C GLU A 524 18.28 15.73 -12.91
N ASN A 525 18.92 14.72 -12.33
CA ASN A 525 20.13 14.14 -12.90
C ASN A 525 19.87 13.14 -14.05
N LEU A 526 18.64 12.65 -14.20
CA LEU A 526 18.23 11.84 -15.34
C LEU A 526 17.50 12.65 -16.42
N GLY A 527 17.14 13.91 -16.14
CA GLY A 527 16.33 14.72 -17.04
C GLY A 527 14.96 14.10 -17.33
N ARG A 528 14.34 13.47 -16.32
CA ARG A 528 13.01 12.83 -16.43
C ARG A 528 11.94 13.66 -15.75
N ASN A 529 10.69 13.45 -16.15
CA ASN A 529 9.56 14.12 -15.51
C ASN A 529 9.36 13.61 -14.07
N SER A 530 8.87 14.50 -13.22
CA SER A 530 8.43 14.15 -11.88
C SER A 530 6.95 13.75 -11.92
N HIS A 531 6.65 12.54 -11.47
CA HIS A 531 5.29 12.10 -11.16
C HIS A 531 4.97 12.27 -9.66
N GLY A 532 5.83 12.93 -8.89
CA GLY A 532 5.52 13.39 -7.53
C GLY A 532 6.00 12.48 -6.39
N VAL A 533 5.80 12.98 -5.16
CA VAL A 533 6.12 12.30 -3.91
C VAL A 533 4.83 12.07 -3.13
N TYR A 534 4.57 10.82 -2.75
CA TYR A 534 3.30 10.42 -2.16
C TYR A 534 3.48 9.86 -0.75
N TRP A 535 2.66 10.34 0.18
CA TRP A 535 2.42 9.64 1.43
C TRP A 535 1.45 8.49 1.17
N ASN A 536 1.87 7.25 1.42
CA ASN A 536 1.03 6.08 1.15
C ASN A 536 1.36 4.89 2.06
N ASN A 537 0.33 4.16 2.49
CA ASN A 537 0.39 3.00 3.37
C ASN A 537 0.76 1.70 2.63
N LEU A 538 1.80 1.75 1.81
CA LEU A 538 2.33 0.59 1.10
C LEU A 538 3.08 -0.31 2.07
N ALA A 539 3.08 -1.63 1.82
CA ALA A 539 3.68 -2.58 2.75
C ALA A 539 5.16 -2.32 3.01
N LEU A 540 5.89 -1.86 1.99
CA LEU A 540 7.33 -1.62 2.07
C LEU A 540 7.68 -0.21 2.56
N THR A 541 6.71 0.70 2.70
CA THR A 541 6.92 2.02 3.34
C THR A 541 6.56 2.00 4.83
N ARG A 542 5.76 1.02 5.26
CA ARG A 542 5.33 0.82 6.66
C ARG A 542 6.41 0.49 7.70
N PRO A 543 7.51 -0.23 7.40
CA PRO A 543 8.47 -0.63 8.43
C PRO A 543 8.96 0.56 9.25
N THR A 544 8.93 0.42 10.57
CA THR A 544 9.32 1.48 11.52
C THR A 544 10.80 1.42 11.88
N ILE A 545 11.44 0.27 11.71
CA ILE A 545 12.83 0.01 12.13
C ILE A 545 13.88 0.76 11.30
N SER A 546 13.51 1.33 10.15
CA SER A 546 14.40 2.14 9.31
C SER A 546 13.60 3.07 8.41
N PRO A 547 14.16 4.19 7.93
CA PRO A 547 13.62 4.91 6.79
C PRO A 547 13.40 3.94 5.60
N ALA A 548 12.16 3.87 5.13
CA ALA A 548 11.75 2.94 4.09
C ALA A 548 10.95 3.69 3.02
N VAL A 549 11.43 3.64 1.78
CA VAL A 549 10.79 4.30 0.62
C VAL A 549 10.59 3.30 -0.51
N LEU A 550 9.56 3.53 -1.30
CA LEU A 550 9.32 2.80 -2.55
C LEU A 550 9.50 3.76 -3.73
N LEU A 551 10.27 3.33 -4.72
CA LEU A 551 10.63 4.10 -5.91
C LEU A 551 9.94 3.48 -7.12
N GLU A 552 9.13 4.27 -7.80
CA GLU A 552 8.58 3.96 -9.11
C GLU A 552 9.43 4.68 -10.16
N LEU A 553 10.26 3.94 -10.90
CA LEU A 553 11.33 4.51 -11.73
C LEU A 553 10.91 4.82 -13.18
N GLY A 554 9.60 4.88 -13.44
CA GLY A 554 8.95 5.09 -14.74
C GLY A 554 7.73 4.18 -14.90
N PHE A 555 6.93 4.34 -15.96
CA PHE A 555 5.73 3.54 -16.23
C PHE A 555 5.99 2.43 -17.26
N MET A 556 5.86 1.16 -16.83
CA MET A 556 6.06 -0.01 -17.71
C MET A 556 5.10 -0.04 -18.91
N ILE A 557 3.91 0.52 -18.73
CA ILE A 557 2.84 0.47 -19.73
C ILE A 557 2.89 1.62 -20.74
N SER A 558 3.69 2.65 -20.49
CA SER A 558 3.87 3.76 -21.43
C SER A 558 4.80 3.30 -22.57
N PRO A 559 4.37 3.38 -23.85
CA PRO A 559 5.20 2.95 -24.97
C PRO A 559 6.57 3.63 -25.03
N GLN A 560 6.62 4.93 -24.73
CA GLN A 560 7.85 5.73 -24.78
C GLN A 560 8.74 5.46 -23.57
N GLU A 561 8.18 5.36 -22.36
CA GLU A 561 8.99 5.04 -21.18
C GLU A 561 9.52 3.61 -21.23
N PHE A 562 8.72 2.65 -21.71
CA PHE A 562 9.14 1.26 -21.83
C PHE A 562 10.41 1.10 -22.68
N GLU A 563 10.55 1.88 -23.76
CA GLU A 563 11.77 1.91 -24.58
C GLU A 563 12.99 2.42 -23.81
N TRP A 564 12.82 3.40 -22.92
CA TRP A 564 13.89 3.88 -22.04
C TRP A 564 14.20 2.88 -20.94
N ILE A 565 13.18 2.30 -20.29
CA ILE A 565 13.30 1.31 -19.22
C ILE A 565 14.08 0.08 -19.69
N THR A 566 13.87 -0.36 -20.94
CA THR A 566 14.51 -1.54 -21.52
C THR A 566 15.86 -1.24 -22.20
N ASN A 567 16.24 0.03 -22.32
CA ASN A 567 17.51 0.43 -22.93
C ASN A 567 18.68 0.24 -21.97
N ALA A 568 19.69 -0.54 -22.38
CA ALA A 568 20.83 -0.88 -21.51
C ALA A 568 21.66 0.33 -21.04
N GLN A 569 21.81 1.36 -21.87
CA GLN A 569 22.54 2.58 -21.51
C GLN A 569 21.74 3.43 -20.51
N ALA A 570 20.43 3.55 -20.72
CA ALA A 570 19.54 4.22 -19.78
C ALA A 570 19.51 3.53 -18.41
N GLN A 571 19.47 2.20 -18.38
CA GLN A 571 19.55 1.40 -17.15
C GLN A 571 20.87 1.65 -16.40
N GLU A 572 22.00 1.71 -17.11
CA GLU A 572 23.29 2.02 -16.49
C GLU A 572 23.31 3.45 -15.91
N GLN A 573 22.80 4.44 -16.65
CA GLN A 573 22.67 5.81 -16.15
C GLN A 573 21.78 5.88 -14.90
N LEU A 574 20.63 5.22 -14.92
CA LEU A 574 19.71 5.12 -13.78
C LEU A 574 20.41 4.54 -12.55
N VAL A 575 21.11 3.41 -12.70
CA VAL A 575 21.83 2.75 -11.59
C VAL A 575 22.92 3.66 -11.03
N GLN A 576 23.70 4.31 -11.90
CA GLN A 576 24.75 5.23 -11.47
C GLN A 576 24.19 6.43 -10.70
N THR A 577 23.14 7.05 -11.23
CA THR A 577 22.49 8.21 -10.58
C THR A 577 21.83 7.81 -9.26
N LEU A 578 21.14 6.67 -9.20
CA LEU A 578 20.52 6.20 -7.97
C LEU A 578 21.55 5.88 -6.88
N ALA A 579 22.65 5.20 -7.23
CA ALA A 579 23.74 4.94 -6.30
C ALA A 579 24.38 6.25 -5.78
N ALA A 580 24.58 7.22 -6.68
CA ALA A 580 25.11 8.54 -6.32
C ALA A 580 24.15 9.33 -5.41
N GLY A 581 22.85 9.28 -5.67
CA GLY A 581 21.83 9.91 -4.84
C GLY A 581 21.80 9.32 -3.42
N ILE A 582 21.74 7.99 -3.31
CA ILE A 582 21.79 7.29 -2.02
C ILE A 582 23.06 7.67 -1.24
N THR A 583 24.21 7.65 -1.90
CA THR A 583 25.49 8.02 -1.29
C THR A 583 25.48 9.47 -0.81
N THR A 584 25.00 10.38 -1.65
CA THR A 584 24.96 11.82 -1.35
C THR A 584 24.08 12.09 -0.14
N TRP A 585 22.87 11.52 -0.12
CA TRP A 585 21.94 11.67 1.00
C TRP A 585 22.56 11.16 2.30
N LEU A 586 23.08 9.92 2.33
CA LEU A 586 23.72 9.36 3.52
C LEU A 586 24.87 10.24 4.02
N GLN A 587 25.65 10.83 3.13
CA GLN A 587 26.78 11.69 3.52
C GLN A 587 26.35 13.06 4.07
N GLN A 588 25.15 13.53 3.76
CA GLN A 588 24.56 14.74 4.35
C GLN A 588 24.06 14.51 5.77
N GLN A 589 23.72 13.26 6.14
CA GLN A 589 23.19 12.89 7.46
C GLN A 589 24.27 12.56 8.52
N ARG A 590 25.52 12.96 8.28
CA ARG A 590 26.67 12.66 9.15
C ARG A 590 26.69 13.43 10.46
#